data_AF-A0A4Y2T144-F1
#
_entry.id   AF-A0A4Y2T144-F1
#
_cell.length_a   1.000
_cell.length_b   1.000
_cell.length_c   1.000
_cell.angle_alpha   90.00
_cell.angle_beta   90.00
_cell.angle_gamma   90.00
#
_symmetry.space_group_name_H-M   'P 1'
#
loop_
_entity.id
_entity.type
_entity.pdbx_description
1 polymer ?
#
loop_
_entity_poly.entity_id
_entity_poly.type
_entity_poly.pdbx_seq_one_letter_code
_entity_poly.pdbx_strand_id
1 'polypeptide(L)'
;MRRHARSSEQIMPQNKNVFPARIKALHMVNAPSFFLTVFKIAYPFLSKKIQERVFVHPNDHWKSLHSVIPSEVLPEEYGGKLKFDSCINLLEDIEELEDHFHEIFKFGYLKTKAGRESFRPICQKN
;
A
#
# COMPACT_ATOMS: atom_id res chain seq x y z
N MET A 1 -4.11 -47.00 13.96
CA MET A 1 -4.71 -46.45 12.72
C MET A 1 -4.80 -44.93 12.83
N ARG A 2 -4.01 -44.23 12.02
CA ARG A 2 -3.76 -42.78 12.06
C ARG A 2 -4.89 -42.01 11.37
N ARG A 3 -5.78 -41.36 12.13
CA ARG A 3 -6.63 -40.27 11.61
C ARG A 3 -5.79 -38.97 11.68
N HIS A 4 -4.88 -38.80 10.72
CA HIS A 4 -4.99 -37.77 9.68
C HIS A 4 -5.40 -36.41 10.24
N ALA A 5 -4.38 -35.74 10.78
CA ALA A 5 -4.27 -34.29 10.84
C ALA A 5 -4.72 -33.70 9.50
N ARG A 6 -5.85 -33.01 9.50
CA ARG A 6 -6.32 -32.20 8.37
C ARG A 6 -6.64 -30.79 8.87
N SER A 7 -5.74 -30.24 9.70
CA SER A 7 -5.87 -28.90 10.29
C SER A 7 -4.66 -28.00 10.00
N SER A 8 -3.83 -28.35 9.01
CA SER A 8 -2.56 -27.65 8.77
C SER A 8 -2.26 -27.31 7.30
N GLU A 9 -3.21 -27.47 6.39
CA GLU A 9 -3.02 -27.08 4.97
C GLU A 9 -4.01 -25.99 4.54
N GLN A 10 -4.06 -24.90 5.30
CA GLN A 10 -4.16 -23.59 4.66
C GLN A 10 -2.75 -23.00 4.65
N ILE A 11 -1.84 -23.69 3.96
CA ILE A 11 -0.56 -23.11 3.57
C ILE A 11 -0.95 -21.96 2.64
N MET A 12 -0.94 -20.73 3.18
CA MET A 12 -1.00 -19.56 2.33
C MET A 12 0.09 -19.73 1.27
N PRO A 13 -0.24 -19.75 -0.04
CA PRO A 13 0.78 -19.85 -1.05
C PRO A 13 1.75 -18.70 -0.80
N GLN A 14 3.04 -19.01 -0.67
CA GLN A 14 4.15 -18.05 -0.49
C GLN A 14 4.36 -17.14 -1.73
N ASN A 15 3.30 -16.96 -2.52
CA ASN A 15 3.13 -15.94 -3.52
C ASN A 15 3.31 -14.58 -2.84
N LYS A 16 4.45 -13.96 -3.11
CA LYS A 16 4.81 -12.59 -2.71
C LYS A 16 3.91 -11.53 -3.35
N ASN A 17 2.60 -11.58 -3.08
CA ASN A 17 1.63 -10.54 -3.37
C ASN A 17 0.72 -10.40 -2.13
N VAL A 18 1.35 -10.13 -0.99
CA VAL A 18 0.71 -10.00 0.33
C VAL A 18 -0.19 -8.75 0.40
N PHE A 19 -0.06 -7.82 -0.56
CA PHE A 19 -0.86 -6.60 -0.62
C PHE A 19 -1.74 -6.59 -1.88
N PRO A 20 -3.08 -6.47 -1.75
CA PRO A 20 -4.00 -6.46 -2.89
C PRO A 20 -3.96 -5.17 -3.71
N ALA A 21 -2.97 -4.29 -3.50
CA ALA A 21 -2.79 -3.08 -4.31
C ALA A 21 -1.61 -3.17 -5.27
N ARG A 22 -1.80 -2.66 -6.48
CA ARG A 22 -0.76 -2.56 -7.50
C ARG A 22 -0.08 -1.19 -7.39
N ILE A 23 1.16 -1.17 -6.91
CA ILE A 23 2.01 0.05 -6.90
C ILE A 23 2.14 0.58 -8.33
N LYS A 24 1.68 1.80 -8.60
CA LYS A 24 1.81 2.45 -9.93
C LYS A 24 3.13 3.19 -10.06
N ALA A 25 3.52 3.94 -9.04
CA ALA A 25 4.74 4.73 -8.99
C ALA A 25 5.21 4.84 -7.53
N LEU A 26 6.50 5.05 -7.33
CA LEU A 26 7.17 5.35 -6.07
C LEU A 26 7.99 6.62 -6.28
N HIS A 27 7.64 7.69 -5.56
CA HIS A 27 8.34 8.97 -5.63
C HIS A 27 9.18 9.15 -4.36
N MET A 28 10.49 9.27 -4.52
CA MET A 28 11.41 9.56 -3.43
C MET A 28 11.78 11.04 -3.50
N VAL A 29 11.41 11.80 -2.47
CA VAL A 29 11.60 13.25 -2.41
C VAL A 29 12.64 13.63 -1.37
N ASN A 30 13.24 14.82 -1.53
CA ASN A 30 14.34 15.29 -0.68
C ASN A 30 15.47 14.24 -0.56
N ALA A 31 15.72 13.51 -1.65
CA ALA A 31 16.72 12.46 -1.66
C ALA A 31 18.12 13.09 -1.49
N PRO A 32 18.93 12.67 -0.51
CA PRO A 32 20.28 13.19 -0.35
C PRO A 32 21.12 12.82 -1.57
N SER A 33 22.13 13.64 -1.91
CA SER A 33 22.91 13.49 -3.15
C SER A 33 23.54 12.10 -3.34
N PHE A 34 23.96 11.44 -2.25
CA PHE A 34 24.51 10.10 -2.29
C PHE A 34 23.47 9.01 -2.63
N PHE A 35 22.18 9.26 -2.38
CA PHE A 35 21.10 8.31 -2.65
C PHE A 35 21.02 7.98 -4.14
N LEU A 36 21.15 8.99 -5.01
CA LEU A 36 21.18 8.79 -6.45
C LEU A 36 22.33 7.87 -6.89
N THR A 37 23.50 8.00 -6.26
CA THR A 37 24.66 7.16 -6.55
C THR A 37 24.40 5.71 -6.14
N VAL A 38 23.92 5.48 -4.92
CA VAL A 38 23.58 4.13 -4.43
C VAL A 38 22.45 3.52 -5.27
N PHE A 39 21.44 4.30 -5.62
CA PHE A 39 20.33 3.85 -6.46
C PHE A 39 20.81 3.43 -7.85
N LYS A 40 21.74 4.16 -8.47
CA LYS A 40 22.34 3.77 -9.75
C LYS A 40 23.09 2.44 -9.68
N ILE A 41 23.76 2.16 -8.57
CA ILE A 41 24.44 0.87 -8.33
C ILE A 41 23.41 -0.26 -8.17
N ALA A 42 22.30 0.00 -7.47
CA ALA A 42 21.22 -0.96 -7.28
C ALA A 42 20.36 -1.17 -8.55
N TYR A 43 20.27 -0.16 -9.41
CA TYR A 43 19.44 -0.11 -10.61
C TYR A 43 19.50 -1.37 -11.49
N PRO A 44 20.68 -1.90 -11.89
CA PRO A 44 20.78 -3.11 -12.71
C PRO A 44 20.21 -4.38 -12.05
N PHE A 45 20.09 -4.40 -10.72
CA PHE A 45 19.51 -5.52 -9.98
C PHE A 45 17.98 -5.41 -9.85
N LEU A 46 17.40 -4.26 -10.18
CA LEU A 46 15.95 -4.06 -10.15
C LEU A 46 15.32 -4.64 -11.41
N SER A 47 14.12 -5.23 -11.27
CA SER A 47 13.32 -5.61 -12.44
C SER A 47 12.92 -4.36 -13.25
N LYS A 48 12.78 -4.49 -14.58
CA LYS A 48 12.29 -3.39 -15.45
C LYS A 48 11.00 -2.76 -14.92
N LYS A 49 10.10 -3.57 -14.37
CA LYS A 49 8.85 -3.14 -13.75
C LYS A 49 9.06 -2.20 -12.55
N ILE A 50 10.11 -2.39 -11.75
CA ILE A 50 10.43 -1.48 -10.64
C ILE A 50 11.14 -0.24 -11.18
N GLN A 51 12.10 -0.40 -12.09
CA GLN A 51 12.83 0.70 -12.72
C GLN A 51 11.88 1.75 -13.33
N GLU A 52 10.84 1.32 -14.04
CA GLU A 52 9.83 2.20 -14.65
C GLU A 52 8.92 2.93 -13.63
N ARG A 53 8.93 2.50 -12.37
CA ARG A 53 8.01 2.99 -11.34
C ARG A 53 8.69 3.86 -10.30
N VAL A 54 10.02 3.87 -10.22
CA VAL A 54 10.75 4.65 -9.22
C VAL A 54 11.18 5.99 -9.80
N PHE A 55 10.75 7.07 -9.17
CA PHE A 55 11.12 8.44 -9.50
C PHE A 55 11.86 9.04 -8.32
N VAL A 56 13.05 9.57 -8.56
CA VAL A 56 13.86 10.22 -7.53
C VAL A 56 13.91 11.71 -7.82
N HIS A 57 13.43 12.49 -6.86
CA HIS A 57 13.34 13.93 -6.90
C HIS A 57 14.46 14.52 -6.03
N PRO A 58 15.41 15.26 -6.61
CA PRO A 58 16.45 15.94 -5.85
C PRO A 58 15.85 17.05 -4.97
N ASN A 59 16.68 17.65 -4.11
CA ASN A 59 16.28 18.85 -3.38
C ASN A 59 16.26 20.08 -4.33
N ASP A 60 15.19 20.20 -5.12
CA ASP A 60 15.00 21.24 -6.14
C ASP A 60 13.77 22.12 -5.89
N HIS A 61 13.38 22.27 -4.62
CA HIS A 61 12.17 22.99 -4.20
C HIS A 61 10.90 22.45 -4.87
N TRP A 62 10.75 21.12 -4.90
CA TRP A 62 9.55 20.41 -5.39
C TRP A 62 9.25 20.55 -6.89
N LYS A 63 10.14 21.17 -7.68
CA LYS A 63 9.92 21.37 -9.12
C LYS A 63 9.81 20.04 -9.87
N SER A 64 10.76 19.14 -9.64
CA SER A 64 10.77 17.79 -10.20
C SER A 64 9.53 16.99 -9.77
N LEU A 65 9.12 17.09 -8.51
CA LEU A 65 7.89 16.48 -8.00
C LEU A 65 6.66 16.99 -8.74
N HIS A 66 6.51 18.32 -8.88
CA HIS A 66 5.35 18.93 -9.51
C HIS A 66 5.28 18.78 -11.03
N SER A 67 6.39 18.39 -11.67
CA SER A 67 6.36 17.97 -13.07
C SER A 67 5.59 16.67 -13.30
N VAL A 68 5.43 15.85 -12.25
CA VAL A 68 4.76 14.54 -12.33
C VAL A 68 3.46 14.52 -11.53
N ILE A 69 3.39 15.24 -10.40
CA ILE A 69 2.22 15.28 -9.51
C ILE A 69 1.73 16.72 -9.32
N PRO A 70 0.48 17.05 -9.69
CA PRO A 70 -0.08 18.39 -9.50
C PRO A 70 0.02 18.88 -8.05
N SER A 71 0.27 20.18 -7.86
CA SER A 71 0.36 20.79 -6.53
C SER A 71 -0.98 20.76 -5.76
N GLU A 72 -2.09 20.73 -6.49
CA GLU A 72 -3.46 20.76 -5.95
C GLU A 72 -3.81 19.52 -5.13
N VAL A 73 -3.11 18.41 -5.36
CA VAL A 73 -3.39 17.12 -4.70
C VAL A 73 -2.39 16.79 -3.59
N LEU A 74 -1.45 17.70 -3.31
CA LEU A 74 -0.42 17.52 -2.31
C LEU A 74 -0.58 18.48 -1.13
N PRO A 75 -0.10 18.09 0.07
CA PRO A 75 0.01 18.97 1.22
C PRO A 75 0.99 20.14 1.00
N GLU A 76 0.81 21.22 1.74
CA GLU A 76 1.69 22.41 1.74
C GLU A 76 3.17 22.06 2.04
N GLU A 77 3.43 21.04 2.87
CA GLU A 77 4.78 20.57 3.21
C GLU A 77 5.58 20.06 2.00
N TYR A 78 4.88 19.66 0.94
CA TYR A 78 5.45 19.18 -0.32
C TYR A 78 5.29 20.19 -1.46
N GLY A 79 5.01 21.47 -1.15
CA GLY A 79 4.78 22.53 -2.14
C GLY A 79 3.37 22.56 -2.72
N GLY A 80 2.43 21.82 -2.12
CA GLY A 80 1.04 21.75 -2.56
C GLY A 80 0.13 22.81 -1.97
N LYS A 81 -1.18 22.61 -2.11
CA LYS A 81 -2.23 23.54 -1.66
C LYS A 81 -3.17 22.94 -0.61
N LEU A 82 -3.02 21.66 -0.28
CA LEU A 82 -3.84 21.00 0.75
C LEU A 82 -3.25 21.28 2.13
N LYS A 83 -4.14 21.48 3.11
CA LYS A 83 -3.74 21.47 4.51
C LYS A 83 -3.46 20.04 4.95
N PHE A 84 -2.43 19.85 5.77
CA PHE A 84 -2.08 18.53 6.28
C PHE A 84 -3.23 17.87 7.04
N ASP A 85 -3.99 18.64 7.83
CA ASP A 85 -5.18 18.18 8.57
C ASP A 85 -6.31 17.65 7.67
N SER A 86 -6.29 17.96 6.37
CA SER A 86 -7.26 17.45 5.39
C SER A 86 -6.80 16.15 4.73
N CYS A 87 -5.60 15.68 5.04
CA CYS A 87 -5.08 14.41 4.54
C CYS A 87 -5.64 13.24 5.36
N ILE A 88 -5.71 12.08 4.72
CA ILE A 88 -6.07 10.83 5.41
C ILE A 88 -5.08 10.60 6.53
N ASN A 89 -5.56 10.58 7.77
CA ASN A 89 -4.75 10.25 8.92
C ASN A 89 -4.97 8.78 9.23
N LEU A 90 -4.17 7.91 8.61
CA LEU A 90 -4.33 6.48 8.73
C LEU A 90 -4.44 6.02 10.19
N LEU A 91 -3.73 6.62 11.14
CA LEU A 91 -3.76 6.19 12.55
C LEU A 91 -5.08 6.53 13.25
N GLU A 92 -5.63 7.71 12.99
CA GLU A 92 -6.91 8.16 13.58
C GLU A 92 -8.09 7.53 12.84
N ASP A 93 -8.00 7.44 11.50
CA ASP A 93 -9.05 6.90 10.64
C ASP A 93 -9.17 5.37 10.76
N ILE A 94 -8.15 4.67 11.27
CA ILE A 94 -8.20 3.20 11.43
C ILE A 94 -9.37 2.76 12.30
N GLU A 95 -9.69 3.51 13.36
CA GLU A 95 -10.79 3.16 14.27
C GLU A 95 -12.15 3.31 13.57
N GLU A 96 -12.35 4.39 12.81
CA GLU A 96 -13.58 4.61 12.03
C GLU A 96 -13.69 3.65 10.83
N LEU A 97 -12.55 3.32 10.23
CA LEU A 97 -12.46 2.38 9.12
C LEU A 97 -12.57 0.92 9.58
N GLU A 98 -12.44 0.60 10.88
CA GLU A 98 -12.49 -0.77 11.38
C GLU A 98 -13.82 -1.44 11.02
N ASP A 99 -14.94 -0.75 11.24
CA ASP A 99 -16.28 -1.25 10.90
C ASP A 99 -16.44 -1.44 9.39
N HIS A 100 -15.94 -0.49 8.59
CA HIS A 100 -15.97 -0.57 7.14
C HIS A 100 -15.11 -1.73 6.60
N PHE A 101 -13.90 -1.89 7.14
CA PHE A 101 -13.04 -3.02 6.82
C PHE A 101 -13.69 -4.32 7.25
N HIS A 102 -14.31 -4.37 8.43
CA HIS A 102 -15.03 -5.54 8.92
C HIS A 102 -16.18 -5.94 7.97
N GLU A 103 -16.90 -4.96 7.40
CA GLU A 103 -17.91 -5.20 6.37
C GLU A 103 -17.29 -5.69 5.04
N ILE A 104 -16.23 -5.04 4.55
CA ILE A 104 -15.49 -5.48 3.34
C ILE A 104 -14.99 -6.92 3.51
N PHE A 105 -14.47 -7.27 4.69
CA PHE A 105 -13.95 -8.61 4.96
C PHE A 105 -15.06 -9.68 5.03
N LYS A 106 -16.30 -9.34 5.44
CA LYS A 106 -17.44 -10.27 5.43
C LYS A 106 -17.81 -10.74 4.02
N PHE A 107 -17.77 -9.85 3.03
CA PHE A 107 -18.20 -10.15 1.67
C PHE A 107 -17.04 -10.40 0.69
N GLY A 108 -15.84 -9.89 1.00
CA GLY A 108 -14.69 -9.84 0.10
C GLY A 108 -14.82 -8.75 -0.96
N TYR A 109 -13.71 -8.38 -1.63
CA TYR A 109 -13.62 -7.31 -2.64
C TYR A 109 -14.42 -7.54 -3.95
N LEU A 110 -15.29 -8.55 -3.99
CA LEU A 110 -16.17 -8.83 -5.13
C LEU A 110 -17.61 -8.56 -4.70
N LYS A 111 -18.37 -7.82 -5.51
CA LYS A 111 -19.84 -7.80 -5.44
C LYS A 111 -20.37 -9.17 -5.89
N THR A 112 -20.20 -10.19 -5.07
CA THR A 112 -20.84 -11.49 -5.25
C THR A 112 -22.06 -11.56 -4.34
N LYS A 113 -23.24 -11.85 -4.91
CA LYS A 113 -24.50 -12.01 -4.17
C LYS A 113 -24.53 -13.23 -3.23
N ALA A 114 -23.48 -14.06 -3.25
CA ALA A 114 -23.32 -15.21 -2.38
C ALA A 114 -22.39 -14.85 -1.23
N GLY A 115 -22.93 -14.73 -0.03
CA GLY A 115 -22.13 -14.63 1.20
C GLY A 115 -21.28 -15.89 1.35
N ARG A 116 -20.00 -15.72 1.71
CA ARG A 116 -19.11 -16.86 1.97
C ARG A 116 -19.39 -17.37 3.39
N GLU A 117 -20.00 -18.55 3.52
CA GLU A 117 -20.26 -19.20 4.82
C GLU A 117 -18.99 -19.56 5.62
N SER A 118 -17.81 -19.46 5.00
CA SER A 118 -16.54 -19.91 5.58
C SER A 118 -15.90 -18.93 6.57
N PHE A 119 -16.42 -17.70 6.70
CA PHE A 119 -15.96 -16.73 7.70
C PHE A 119 -16.99 -16.58 8.81
N ARG A 120 -17.15 -17.62 9.64
CA ARG A 120 -17.69 -17.39 10.99
C ARG A 120 -16.61 -16.69 11.80
N PRO A 121 -16.84 -15.47 12.32
CA PRO A 121 -15.88 -14.83 13.20
C PRO A 121 -15.65 -15.76 14.41
N ILE A 122 -14.37 -16.11 14.64
CA ILE A 122 -13.95 -17.03 15.71
C ILE A 122 -14.24 -16.41 17.09
N CYS A 123 -14.37 -15.08 17.15
CA CYS A 123 -14.77 -14.37 18.35
C CYS A 123 -16.14 -13.74 18.12
N GLN A 124 -17.17 -14.36 18.67
CA GLN A 124 -18.41 -13.65 19.00
C GLN A 124 -18.15 -12.93 20.32
N LYS A 125 -18.24 -11.60 20.33
CA LYS A 125 -18.27 -10.82 21.58
C LYS A 125 -19.50 -11.27 22.37
N ASN A 126 -19.29 -11.70 23.61
CA ASN A 126 -20.34 -11.89 24.61
C ASN A 126 -21.04 -10.56 24.92
#